data_AF-A0A1X7UH54-F1
#
_entry.id   AF-A0A1X7UH54-F1
#
_cell.length_a   1.000
_cell.length_b   1.000
_cell.length_c   1.000
_cell.angle_alpha   90.00
_cell.angle_beta   90.00
_cell.angle_gamma   90.00
#
_symmetry.space_group_name_H-M   'P 1'
#
loop_
_entity.id
_entity.type
_entity.pdbx_description
1 polymer ?
#
loop_
_entity_poly.entity_id
_entity_poly.type
_entity_poly.pdbx_seq_one_letter_code
_entity_poly.pdbx_strand_id
1 'polypeptide(L)'
;MKLKPFLDSFQGCFKDNYRCFAGLFFLYRILIVLTPIYFPEGTFWNITMKETLLFLILLLHCLCAPFQQKSFNHITSFLLIDLLLINMLQLALVREWYDSTIMATTVLQFVLMSLPLVYLLGYIGLYCKKYFVQNKSESVDECDELPARLIPGSMESYNTF
;
A
#
# COMPACT_ATOMS: atom_id res chain seq x y z
N MET A 1 17.61 12.27 -16.61
CA MET A 1 16.19 12.17 -16.21
C MET A 1 15.84 10.71 -15.92
N LYS A 2 15.68 10.33 -14.65
CA LYS A 2 15.43 8.95 -14.17
C LYS A 2 13.93 8.58 -14.11
N LEU A 3 13.09 9.12 -15.01
CA LEU A 3 11.65 8.79 -15.03
C LEU A 3 11.38 7.36 -15.53
N LYS A 4 12.25 6.84 -16.40
CA LYS A 4 12.15 5.48 -16.96
C LYS A 4 12.13 4.38 -15.88
N PRO A 5 13.08 4.32 -14.93
CA PRO A 5 13.05 3.29 -13.88
C PRO A 5 11.88 3.45 -12.91
N PHE A 6 11.36 4.67 -12.70
CA PHE A 6 10.20 4.89 -11.84
C PHE A 6 8.93 4.31 -12.46
N LEU A 7 8.60 4.69 -13.71
CA LEU A 7 7.43 4.18 -14.41
C LEU A 7 7.47 2.66 -14.58
N ASP A 8 8.64 2.10 -14.85
CA ASP A 8 8.83 0.66 -15.01
C ASP A 8 8.61 -0.09 -13.69
N SER A 9 9.08 0.47 -12.57
CA SER A 9 8.81 -0.07 -11.23
C SER A 9 7.33 0.01 -10.85
N PHE A 10 6.60 1.05 -11.27
CA PHE A 10 5.16 1.18 -11.04
C PHE A 10 4.34 0.20 -11.90
N GLN A 11 4.76 -0.01 -13.15
CA GLN A 11 4.11 -0.96 -14.05
C GLN A 11 4.39 -2.42 -13.66
N GLY A 12 5.53 -2.70 -13.03
CA GLY A 12 5.96 -4.05 -12.65
C GLY A 12 5.06 -4.76 -11.62
N CYS A 13 4.24 -4.04 -10.85
CA CYS A 13 3.28 -4.65 -9.91
C CYS A 13 2.03 -5.23 -10.61
N PHE A 14 1.76 -4.79 -11.84
CA PHE A 14 0.62 -5.22 -12.63
C PHE A 14 0.99 -6.44 -13.50
N LYS A 15 0.01 -7.27 -13.84
CA LYS A 15 0.24 -8.33 -14.83
C LYS A 15 0.59 -7.69 -16.18
N ASP A 16 1.37 -8.38 -16.99
CA ASP A 16 1.85 -7.85 -18.28
C ASP A 16 0.71 -7.41 -19.21
N ASN A 17 -0.40 -8.15 -19.22
CA ASN A 17 -1.58 -7.82 -20.02
C ASN A 17 -2.37 -6.60 -19.50
N TYR A 18 -2.09 -6.15 -18.27
CA TYR A 18 -2.79 -5.05 -17.59
C TYR A 18 -1.86 -3.88 -17.26
N ARG A 19 -0.67 -3.75 -17.87
CA ARG A 19 0.25 -2.61 -17.61
C ARG A 19 -0.39 -1.23 -17.86
N CYS A 20 -1.36 -1.15 -18.77
CA CYS A 20 -2.16 0.06 -19.03
C CYS A 20 -2.95 0.52 -17.79
N PHE A 21 -3.28 -0.40 -16.86
CA PHE A 21 -3.96 -0.04 -15.61
C PHE A 21 -3.14 0.91 -14.74
N ALA A 22 -1.81 0.90 -14.81
CA ALA A 22 -0.98 1.87 -14.11
C ALA A 22 -1.32 3.32 -14.53
N GLY A 23 -1.57 3.53 -15.83
CA GLY A 23 -2.01 4.82 -16.35
C GLY A 23 -3.46 5.16 -15.95
N LEU A 24 -4.35 4.17 -15.95
CA LEU A 24 -5.73 4.36 -15.49
C LEU A 24 -5.81 4.77 -14.02
N PHE A 25 -5.02 4.15 -13.14
CA PHE A 25 -4.95 4.54 -11.73
C PHE A 25 -4.52 6.01 -11.55
N PHE A 26 -3.55 6.46 -12.36
CA PHE A 26 -3.15 7.86 -12.35
C PHE A 26 -4.26 8.79 -12.83
N LEU A 27 -4.98 8.38 -13.89
CA LEU A 27 -6.12 9.12 -14.43
C LEU A 27 -7.26 9.24 -13.41
N TYR A 28 -7.60 8.16 -12.69
CA TYR A 28 -8.59 8.20 -11.62
C TYR A 28 -8.24 9.21 -10.52
N ARG A 29 -6.96 9.26 -10.15
CA ARG A 29 -6.49 10.21 -9.15
C ARG A 29 -6.66 11.65 -9.62
N ILE A 30 -6.36 11.93 -10.88
CA ILE A 30 -6.59 13.26 -11.48
C ILE A 30 -8.08 13.60 -11.42
N LEU A 31 -8.96 12.70 -11.84
CA LEU A 31 -10.40 12.95 -11.83
C LEU A 31 -10.92 13.27 -10.42
N ILE A 32 -10.55 12.48 -9.41
CA ILE A 32 -10.98 12.69 -8.02
C ILE A 32 -10.47 14.05 -7.47
N VAL A 33 -9.23 14.42 -7.80
CA VAL A 33 -8.61 15.69 -7.35
C VAL A 33 -9.20 16.90 -8.08
N LEU A 34 -9.69 16.74 -9.31
CA LEU A 34 -10.32 17.82 -10.06
C LEU A 34 -11.80 18.02 -9.67
N THR A 35 -12.46 17.03 -9.07
CA THR A 35 -13.88 17.14 -8.66
C THR A 35 -14.20 18.41 -7.84
N PRO A 36 -13.37 18.83 -6.85
CA PRO A 36 -13.58 20.06 -6.08
C PRO A 36 -13.59 21.35 -6.90
N ILE A 37 -12.98 21.36 -8.09
CA ILE A 37 -12.93 22.54 -8.98
C ILE A 37 -14.31 22.83 -9.55
N TYR A 38 -15.09 21.78 -9.84
CA TYR A 38 -16.42 21.91 -10.43
C TYR A 38 -17.53 21.90 -9.37
N PHE A 39 -17.33 21.18 -8.27
CA PHE A 39 -18.28 21.07 -7.17
C PHE A 39 -17.60 21.46 -5.87
N PRO A 40 -18.03 22.52 -5.16
CA PRO A 40 -17.41 22.91 -3.89
C PRO A 40 -17.36 21.75 -2.89
N GLU A 41 -16.31 21.71 -2.08
CA GLU A 41 -16.14 20.68 -1.05
C GLU A 41 -17.30 20.72 -0.03
N GLY A 42 -17.67 19.55 0.50
CA GLY A 42 -18.77 19.42 1.45
C GLY A 42 -20.18 19.50 0.84
N THR A 43 -20.31 19.81 -0.45
CA THR A 43 -21.61 19.75 -1.13
C THR A 43 -22.05 18.31 -1.40
N PHE A 44 -23.36 18.07 -1.37
CA PHE A 44 -23.96 16.79 -1.74
C PHE A 44 -23.44 16.29 -3.11
N TRP A 45 -23.44 17.17 -4.11
CA TRP A 45 -22.96 16.84 -5.46
C TRP A 45 -21.49 16.44 -5.49
N ASN A 46 -20.60 17.11 -4.74
CA ASN A 46 -19.19 16.73 -4.68
C ASN A 46 -19.03 15.31 -4.13
N ILE A 47 -19.71 15.00 -3.03
CA ILE A 47 -19.62 13.70 -2.36
C ILE A 47 -20.22 12.61 -3.26
N THR A 48 -21.40 12.82 -3.84
CA THR A 48 -22.04 11.86 -4.76
C THR A 48 -21.20 11.59 -6.01
N MET A 49 -20.54 12.60 -6.57
CA MET A 49 -19.66 12.42 -7.75
C MET A 49 -18.40 11.62 -7.39
N LYS A 50 -17.78 11.89 -6.24
CA LYS A 50 -16.65 11.10 -5.72
C LYS A 50 -17.05 9.65 -5.46
N GLU A 51 -18.20 9.45 -4.83
CA GLU A 51 -18.78 8.13 -4.55
C GLU A 51 -18.99 7.33 -5.85
N THR A 52 -19.60 7.95 -6.86
CA THR A 52 -19.84 7.32 -8.16
C THR A 52 -18.53 6.94 -8.86
N LEU A 53 -17.53 7.82 -8.84
CA LEU A 53 -16.19 7.53 -9.39
C LEU A 53 -15.52 6.37 -8.65
N LEU A 54 -15.54 6.36 -7.31
CA LEU A 54 -14.98 5.30 -6.50
C LEU A 54 -15.65 3.94 -6.77
N PHE A 55 -16.98 3.93 -6.91
CA PHE A 55 -17.72 2.74 -7.26
C PHE A 55 -17.31 2.18 -8.62
N LEU A 56 -17.16 3.04 -9.64
CA LEU A 56 -16.69 2.64 -10.97
C LEU A 56 -15.26 2.08 -10.93
N ILE A 57 -14.37 2.71 -10.17
CA ILE A 57 -12.99 2.24 -9.98
C ILE A 57 -12.98 0.87 -9.31
N LEU A 58 -13.78 0.68 -8.26
CA LEU A 58 -13.92 -0.59 -7.56
C LEU A 58 -14.46 -1.69 -8.49
N LEU A 59 -15.50 -1.39 -9.28
CA LEU A 59 -16.06 -2.32 -10.27
C LEU A 59 -15.00 -2.77 -11.27
N LEU A 60 -14.25 -1.82 -11.84
CA LEU A 60 -13.21 -2.14 -12.81
C LEU A 60 -12.07 -2.93 -12.15
N HIS A 61 -11.67 -2.56 -10.93
CA HIS A 61 -10.63 -3.26 -10.18
C HIS A 61 -11.04 -4.71 -9.87
N CYS A 62 -12.30 -4.94 -9.48
CA CYS A 62 -12.85 -6.27 -9.26
C CYS A 62 -12.94 -7.10 -10.55
N LEU A 63 -13.29 -6.47 -11.68
CA LEU A 63 -13.41 -7.14 -12.97
C LEU A 63 -12.03 -7.55 -13.53
N CYS A 64 -11.05 -6.66 -13.44
CA CYS A 64 -9.75 -6.87 -14.08
C CYS A 64 -8.71 -7.52 -13.15
N ALA A 65 -8.84 -7.38 -11.83
CA ALA A 65 -7.91 -7.87 -10.82
C ALA A 65 -6.43 -7.68 -11.26
N PRO A 66 -6.00 -6.41 -11.42
CA PRO A 66 -4.88 -6.05 -12.28
C PRO A 66 -3.51 -6.40 -11.67
N PHE A 67 -3.42 -6.59 -10.34
CA PHE A 67 -2.17 -6.95 -9.68
C PHE A 67 -1.79 -8.41 -9.91
N GLN A 68 -0.46 -8.66 -9.95
CA GLN A 68 0.09 -10.02 -10.08
C GLN A 68 -0.21 -10.87 -8.83
N GLN A 69 -0.04 -10.29 -7.63
CA GLN A 69 -0.34 -10.98 -6.38
C GLN A 69 -1.82 -10.83 -6.00
N LYS A 70 -2.47 -11.96 -5.70
CA LYS A 70 -3.88 -11.99 -5.28
C LYS A 70 -4.10 -11.22 -3.97
N SER A 71 -3.14 -11.26 -3.05
CA SER A 71 -3.17 -10.50 -1.78
C SER A 71 -3.31 -8.99 -2.03
N PHE A 72 -2.53 -8.41 -2.95
CA PHE A 72 -2.62 -7.00 -3.28
C PHE A 72 -3.94 -6.61 -3.94
N ASN A 73 -4.53 -7.49 -4.75
CA ASN A 73 -5.87 -7.28 -5.27
C ASN A 73 -6.90 -7.21 -4.14
N HIS A 74 -6.88 -8.16 -3.19
CA HIS A 74 -7.80 -8.18 -2.05
C HIS A 74 -7.62 -6.97 -1.13
N ILE A 75 -6.38 -6.58 -0.83
CA ILE A 75 -6.08 -5.43 0.03
C ILE A 75 -6.53 -4.13 -0.65
N THR A 76 -6.24 -3.98 -1.95
CA THR A 76 -6.68 -2.79 -2.69
C THR A 76 -8.21 -2.73 -2.77
N SER A 77 -8.90 -3.85 -3.03
CA SER A 77 -10.36 -3.91 -2.99
C SER A 77 -10.90 -3.55 -1.60
N PHE A 78 -10.30 -4.08 -0.53
CA PHE A 78 -10.71 -3.79 0.84
C PHE A 78 -10.58 -2.29 1.15
N LEU A 79 -9.44 -1.67 0.80
CA LEU A 79 -9.22 -0.24 0.99
C LEU A 79 -10.17 0.62 0.14
N LEU A 80 -10.49 0.19 -1.08
CA LEU A 80 -11.47 0.88 -1.93
C LEU A 80 -12.89 0.79 -1.34
N ILE A 81 -13.29 -0.36 -0.81
CA ILE A 81 -14.58 -0.55 -0.13
C ILE A 81 -14.64 0.28 1.14
N ASP A 82 -13.57 0.31 1.94
CA ASP A 82 -13.47 1.15 3.14
C ASP A 82 -13.63 2.65 2.79
N LEU A 83 -12.92 3.11 1.76
CA LEU A 83 -13.03 4.48 1.27
C LEU A 83 -14.45 4.82 0.75
N LEU A 84 -15.11 3.86 0.10
CA LEU A 84 -16.50 3.99 -0.33
C LEU A 84 -17.44 4.13 0.88
N LEU A 85 -17.26 3.28 1.90
CA LEU A 85 -18.05 3.33 3.13
C LEU A 85 -17.89 4.67 3.86
N ILE A 86 -16.67 5.20 3.96
CA ILE A 86 -16.39 6.51 4.54
C ILE A 86 -17.14 7.63 3.77
N ASN A 87 -17.12 7.61 2.44
CA ASN A 87 -17.84 8.60 1.63
C ASN A 87 -19.36 8.49 1.78
N MET A 88 -19.89 7.27 1.87
CA MET A 88 -21.32 7.03 2.14
C MET A 88 -21.75 7.56 3.51
N LEU A 89 -20.94 7.35 4.56
CA LEU A 89 -21.20 7.93 5.88
C LEU A 89 -21.15 9.47 5.83
N GLN A 90 -20.20 10.03 5.10
CA GLN A 90 -20.11 11.48 4.93
C GLN A 90 -21.34 12.05 4.21
N LEU A 91 -21.88 11.34 3.21
CA LEU A 91 -23.12 11.72 2.55
C LEU A 91 -24.32 11.67 3.49
N ALA A 92 -24.39 10.64 4.35
CA ALA A 92 -25.44 10.51 5.36
C ALA A 92 -25.40 11.68 6.36
N LEU A 93 -24.21 12.08 6.82
CA LEU A 93 -24.01 13.23 7.71
C LEU A 93 -24.42 14.56 7.08
N VAL A 94 -24.20 14.75 5.78
CA VAL A 94 -24.64 15.96 5.07
C VAL A 94 -26.16 15.99 4.89
N ARG A 95 -26.82 14.82 4.89
CA ARG A 95 -28.25 14.68 4.63
C ARG A 95 -29.12 14.69 5.90
N GLU A 96 -28.64 14.10 7.00
CA GLU A 96 -29.42 14.00 8.25
C GLU A 96 -29.33 15.28 9.10
N TRP A 97 -30.50 15.76 9.56
CA TRP A 97 -30.66 16.91 10.46
C TRP A 97 -30.94 16.50 11.92
N TYR A 98 -30.85 15.20 12.26
CA TYR A 98 -31.28 14.66 13.57
C TYR A 98 -30.10 14.26 14.47
N ASP A 99 -30.14 14.74 15.71
CA ASP A 99 -28.98 14.89 16.60
C ASP A 99 -28.44 13.56 17.19
N SER A 100 -29.28 12.53 17.33
CA SER A 100 -28.92 11.31 18.09
C SER A 100 -28.05 10.31 17.32
N THR A 101 -28.10 10.28 15.98
CA THR A 101 -27.32 9.37 15.14
C THR A 101 -25.99 9.96 14.68
N ILE A 102 -25.82 11.29 14.76
CA ILE A 102 -24.61 12.01 14.33
C ILE A 102 -23.38 11.57 15.14
N MET A 103 -23.52 11.40 16.45
CA MET A 103 -22.40 10.95 17.28
C MET A 103 -21.94 9.53 16.92
N ALA A 104 -22.87 8.60 16.73
CA ALA A 104 -22.53 7.23 16.38
C ALA A 104 -21.89 7.14 14.98
N THR A 105 -22.42 7.89 14.01
CA THR A 105 -21.90 7.91 12.63
C THR A 105 -20.53 8.58 12.53
N THR A 106 -20.29 9.68 13.25
CA THR A 106 -18.96 10.31 13.31
C THR A 106 -17.91 9.43 13.98
N VAL A 107 -18.25 8.76 15.09
CA VAL A 107 -17.34 7.79 15.74
C VAL A 107 -17.02 6.64 14.79
N LEU A 108 -18.03 6.07 14.13
CA LEU A 108 -17.83 5.00 13.15
C LEU A 108 -16.95 5.47 11.98
N GLN A 109 -17.19 6.68 11.46
CA GLN A 109 -16.37 7.26 10.40
C GLN A 109 -14.90 7.43 10.82
N PHE A 110 -14.66 7.89 12.05
CA PHE A 110 -13.31 8.04 12.57
C PHE A 110 -12.59 6.68 12.71
N VAL A 111 -13.31 5.65 13.16
CA VAL A 111 -12.77 4.28 13.24
C VAL A 111 -12.40 3.77 11.85
N LEU A 112 -13.26 3.96 10.84
CA LEU A 112 -12.97 3.56 9.47
C LEU A 112 -11.74 4.30 8.91
N MET A 113 -11.66 5.63 9.10
CA MET A 113 -10.49 6.42 8.69
C MET A 113 -9.18 5.95 9.34
N SER A 114 -9.24 5.30 10.51
CA SER A 114 -8.06 4.77 11.19
C SER A 114 -7.56 3.43 10.62
N LEU A 115 -8.41 2.67 9.91
CA LEU A 115 -8.07 1.33 9.39
C LEU A 115 -6.88 1.32 8.43
N PRO A 116 -6.82 2.19 7.39
CA PRO A 116 -5.67 2.21 6.47
C PRO A 116 -4.35 2.54 7.18
N LEU A 117 -4.42 3.39 8.21
CA LEU A 117 -3.25 3.82 8.98
C LEU A 117 -2.72 2.70 9.87
N VAL A 118 -3.61 1.97 10.56
CA VAL A 118 -3.24 0.79 11.35
C VAL A 118 -2.64 -0.29 10.46
N TYR A 119 -3.22 -0.52 9.27
CA TYR A 119 -2.67 -1.45 8.29
C TYR A 119 -1.25 -1.07 7.85
N LEU A 120 -1.01 0.20 7.52
CA LEU A 120 0.31 0.70 7.13
C LEU A 120 1.34 0.52 8.26
N LEU A 121 0.99 0.91 9.49
CA LEU A 121 1.84 0.75 10.67
C LEU A 121 2.19 -0.72 10.92
N GLY A 122 1.22 -1.63 10.78
CA GLY A 122 1.44 -3.07 10.89
C GLY A 122 2.40 -3.58 9.81
N TYR A 123 2.22 -3.16 8.56
CA TYR A 123 3.09 -3.54 7.45
C TYR A 123 4.53 -3.06 7.66
N ILE A 124 4.72 -1.78 8.04
CA ILE A 124 6.04 -1.22 8.35
C ILE A 124 6.66 -1.95 9.54
N GLY A 125 5.91 -2.22 10.61
CA GLY A 125 6.38 -2.93 11.79
C GLY A 125 6.89 -4.35 11.46
N LEU A 126 6.14 -5.10 10.63
CA LEU A 126 6.57 -6.42 10.15
C LEU A 126 7.83 -6.33 9.28
N TYR A 127 7.90 -5.34 8.41
CA TYR A 127 9.06 -5.12 7.55
C TYR A 127 10.31 -4.77 8.38
N CYS A 128 10.19 -3.84 9.32
CA CYS A 128 11.25 -3.49 10.26
C CYS A 128 11.68 -4.72 11.08
N LYS A 129 10.74 -5.50 11.63
CA LYS A 129 11.07 -6.73 12.37
C LYS A 129 11.88 -7.70 11.51
N LYS A 130 11.46 -7.92 10.26
CA LYS A 130 12.18 -8.81 9.32
C LYS A 130 13.59 -8.27 9.03
N TYR A 131 13.72 -6.96 8.81
CA TYR A 131 15.00 -6.31 8.57
C TYR A 131 15.95 -6.43 9.78
N PHE A 132 15.46 -6.18 11.00
CA PHE A 132 16.24 -6.35 12.22
C PHE A 132 16.65 -7.81 12.48
N VAL A 133 15.77 -8.78 12.18
CA VAL A 133 16.10 -10.21 12.31
C VAL A 133 17.16 -10.63 11.30
N GLN A 134 17.05 -10.16 10.05
CA GLN A 134 18.03 -10.46 9.00
C GLN A 134 19.40 -9.86 9.34
N ASN A 135 19.44 -8.60 9.75
CA ASN A 135 20.68 -7.94 10.17
C ASN A 135 21.31 -8.61 11.41
N LYS A 136 20.49 -9.11 12.34
CA LYS A 136 20.97 -9.88 13.50
C LYS A 136 21.54 -11.25 13.09
N SER A 137 20.95 -11.92 12.10
CA SER A 137 21.45 -13.20 11.60
C SER A 137 22.78 -13.05 10.86
N GLU A 138 22.93 -11.99 10.07
CA GLU A 138 24.17 -11.67 9.34
C GLU A 138 25.32 -11.35 10.31
N SER A 139 25.04 -10.64 11.41
CA SER A 139 26.04 -10.34 12.45
C SER A 139 26.47 -11.54 13.32
N VAL A 140 25.69 -12.64 13.32
CA VAL A 140 26.04 -13.86 14.06
C VAL A 140 26.91 -14.78 13.22
N ASP A 141 26.65 -14.88 11.91
CA ASP A 141 27.50 -15.63 10.97
C ASP A 141 28.91 -15.03 10.86
N GLU A 142 29.02 -13.70 10.88
CA GLU A 142 30.32 -12.99 10.80
C GLU A 142 31.19 -13.16 12.06
N CYS A 143 30.61 -13.53 13.21
CA CYS A 143 31.34 -13.83 14.44
C CYS A 143 31.85 -15.28 14.52
N ASP A 144 31.22 -16.21 13.80
CA ASP A 144 31.62 -17.62 13.77
C ASP A 144 32.63 -17.90 12.64
N GLU A 145 32.70 -17.04 11.62
CA GLU A 145 33.68 -17.13 10.54
C GLU A 145 35.01 -16.43 10.91
N LEU A 146 35.69 -16.95 11.94
CA LEU A 146 37.09 -16.60 12.20
C LEU A 146 37.93 -16.99 10.96
N PRO A 147 38.62 -16.07 10.28
CA PRO A 147 39.34 -16.41 9.06
C PRO A 147 40.47 -17.38 9.40
N ALA A 148 40.45 -18.57 8.78
CA ALA A 148 41.52 -19.58 8.82
C ALA A 148 42.89 -19.09 8.26
N ARG A 149 43.04 -17.78 8.05
CA ARG A 149 44.19 -17.09 7.44
C ARG A 149 45.20 -16.55 8.46
N LEU A 150 44.99 -16.80 9.76
CA LEU A 150 45.85 -16.32 10.85
C LEU A 150 46.73 -17.40 11.51
N ILE A 151 47.00 -18.53 10.85
CA ILE A 151 48.11 -19.41 11.25
C ILE A 151 49.32 -19.07 10.37
N PRO A 152 50.32 -18.32 10.86
CA PRO A 152 51.55 -18.08 10.12
C PRO A 152 52.41 -19.34 10.18
N GLY A 153 52.91 -19.77 9.03
CA GLY A 153 53.62 -21.04 8.87
C GLY A 153 55.04 -21.11 9.46
N SER A 154 55.48 -22.34 9.68
CA SER A 154 56.88 -22.76 9.50
C SER A 154 56.85 -24.19 8.95
N MET A 155 56.97 -24.36 7.64
CA MET A 155 58.22 -24.64 6.91
C MET A 155 58.59 -26.12 6.91
N GLU A 156 58.73 -26.64 5.70
CA GLU A 156 59.10 -28.00 5.31
C GLU A 156 60.36 -28.52 6.03
N SER A 157 60.35 -29.82 6.33
CA SER A 157 61.57 -30.62 6.39
C SER A 157 61.27 -32.00 5.80
N TYR A 158 61.54 -32.17 4.51
CA TYR A 158 61.77 -33.49 3.94
C TYR A 158 63.09 -34.03 4.48
N ASN A 159 63.08 -35.27 4.98
CA ASN A 159 64.20 -36.19 4.83
C ASN A 159 63.70 -37.63 4.99
N THR A 160 63.78 -38.35 3.87
CA THR A 160 63.97 -39.79 3.73
C THR A 160 65.05 -40.30 4.70
N PHE A 161 64.71 -41.22 5.58
CA PHE A 161 65.05 -42.67 5.56
C PHE A 161 64.44 -43.35 6.79
#